data_AF-A0A1Q3VQ52-F1
#
_entry.id   AF-A0A1Q3VQ52-F1
#
_cell.length_a   1.000
_cell.length_b   1.000
_cell.length_c   1.000
_cell.angle_alpha   90.00
_cell.angle_beta   90.00
_cell.angle_gamma   90.00
#
_symmetry.space_group_name_H-M   'P 1'
#
loop_
_entity.id
_entity.type
_entity.pdbx_description
1 polymer ?
#
loop_
_entity_poly.entity_id
_entity_poly.type
_entity_poly.pdbx_seq_one_letter_code
_entity_poly.pdbx_strand_id
1 'polypeptide(L)'
;MRKVWALEAEILHIPHAEFAYLLELPLWSSVPNQGLLFDICPIEVIRNPDASIYQTQRLHQVDLIYPIDILRFQGRPWVLDGVHRIAKHFILNSFTLPARFHDEKIIPAISVG
;
A
#
# COMPACT_ATOMS: atom_id res chain seq x y z
N MET A 1 -1.73 -2.03 23.20
CA MET A 1 -1.64 -2.69 21.87
C MET A 1 -0.94 -1.75 20.91
N ARG A 2 -0.11 -2.25 19.98
CA ARG A 2 0.67 -1.41 19.05
C ARG A 2 0.14 -1.61 17.63
N LYS A 3 -0.02 -0.50 16.90
CA LYS A 3 -0.29 -0.55 15.46
C LYS A 3 0.96 -1.07 14.74
N VAL A 4 0.79 -1.80 13.63
CA VAL A 4 1.88 -2.46 12.88
C VAL A 4 3.05 -1.51 12.57
N TRP A 5 2.75 -0.26 12.21
CA TRP A 5 3.72 0.79 11.93
C TRP A 5 4.54 1.27 13.14
N ALA A 6 4.13 0.93 14.37
CA ALA A 6 4.86 1.28 15.59
C ALA A 6 5.84 0.18 16.05
N LEU A 7 5.93 -0.92 15.29
CA LEU A 7 6.90 -1.98 15.53
C LEU A 7 8.21 -1.62 14.80
N GLU A 8 9.32 -1.72 15.53
CA GLU A 8 10.66 -1.63 14.93
C GLU A 8 10.88 -2.86 14.05
N ALA A 9 11.18 -2.60 12.78
CA ALA A 9 11.50 -3.61 11.79
C ALA A 9 12.41 -3.00 10.73
N GLU A 10 13.16 -3.87 10.06
CA GLU A 10 14.09 -3.49 9.01
C GLU A 10 13.35 -2.85 7.83
N ILE A 11 13.87 -1.72 7.34
CA ILE A 11 13.41 -1.05 6.13
C ILE A 11 14.38 -1.37 5.00
N LEU A 12 13.90 -2.04 3.97
CA LEU A 12 14.64 -2.40 2.77
C LEU A 12 14.13 -1.58 1.58
N HIS A 13 15.02 -1.28 0.63
CA HIS A 13 14.64 -0.66 -0.64
C HIS A 13 14.41 -1.74 -1.67
N ILE A 14 13.16 -1.94 -2.05
CA ILE A 14 12.73 -3.03 -2.94
C ILE A 14 12.43 -2.46 -4.33
N PRO A 15 12.82 -3.12 -5.43
CA PRO A 15 12.47 -2.68 -6.77
C PRO A 15 10.96 -2.48 -6.92
N HIS A 16 10.55 -1.37 -7.54
CA HIS A 16 9.13 -1.06 -7.69
C HIS A 16 8.35 -2.15 -8.45
N ALA A 17 9.01 -2.90 -9.32
CA ALA A 17 8.45 -3.96 -10.16
C ALA A 17 7.81 -5.08 -9.32
N GLU A 18 8.33 -5.34 -8.13
CA GLU A 18 7.78 -6.31 -7.17
C GLU A 18 6.37 -5.94 -6.72
N PHE A 19 5.97 -4.68 -6.84
CA PHE A 19 4.66 -4.16 -6.42
C PHE A 19 3.75 -3.79 -7.59
N ALA A 20 4.24 -3.87 -8.84
CA ALA A 20 3.50 -3.42 -10.02
C ALA A 20 2.13 -4.12 -10.14
N TYR A 21 2.08 -5.41 -9.80
CA TYR A 21 0.85 -6.21 -9.85
C TYR A 21 -0.28 -5.62 -8.99
N LEU A 22 0.04 -4.93 -7.89
CA LEU A 22 -0.97 -4.33 -7.00
C LEU A 22 -1.72 -3.18 -7.68
N LEU A 23 -1.13 -2.53 -8.69
CA LEU A 23 -1.78 -1.46 -9.41
C LEU A 23 -2.91 -1.94 -10.33
N GLU A 24 -2.88 -3.22 -10.70
CA GLU A 24 -3.86 -3.86 -11.58
C GLU A 24 -4.95 -4.61 -10.81
N LEU A 25 -4.87 -4.66 -9.48
CA LEU A 25 -5.89 -5.28 -8.63
C LEU A 25 -6.91 -4.24 -8.15
N PRO A 26 -8.20 -4.61 -8.00
CA PRO A 26 -9.24 -3.71 -7.54
C PRO A 26 -9.15 -3.49 -6.02
N LEU A 27 -8.14 -2.75 -5.57
CA LEU A 27 -7.81 -2.58 -4.14
C LEU A 27 -8.41 -1.32 -3.53
N TRP A 28 -9.02 -0.45 -4.34
CA TRP A 28 -9.60 0.81 -3.89
C TRP A 28 -11.12 0.80 -4.02
N SER A 29 -11.77 1.62 -3.19
CA SER A 29 -13.22 1.85 -3.22
C SER A 29 -13.55 3.04 -4.11
N SER A 30 -14.55 2.89 -4.99
CA SER A 30 -15.20 3.97 -5.71
C SER A 30 -15.95 4.94 -4.81
N VAL A 31 -16.49 4.42 -3.69
CA VAL A 31 -17.27 5.20 -2.72
C VAL A 31 -16.37 5.67 -1.57
N PRO A 32 -16.35 6.97 -1.24
CA PRO A 32 -15.58 7.48 -0.10
C PRO A 32 -15.96 6.79 1.21
N ASN A 33 -14.96 6.37 1.98
CA ASN A 33 -15.12 5.79 3.33
C ASN A 33 -16.00 4.53 3.41
N GLN A 34 -16.21 3.82 2.30
CA GLN A 34 -17.09 2.63 2.22
C GLN A 34 -16.44 1.33 2.74
N GLY A 35 -15.20 1.38 3.23
CA GLY A 35 -14.53 0.22 3.82
C GLY A 35 -14.27 -0.89 2.79
N LEU A 36 -14.85 -2.07 3.01
CA LEU A 36 -14.62 -3.33 2.27
C LEU A 36 -15.15 -3.34 0.82
N LEU A 37 -15.27 -2.17 0.18
CA LEU A 37 -15.55 -2.05 -1.25
C LEU A 37 -14.22 -1.98 -2.01
N PHE A 38 -13.99 -2.99 -2.84
CA PHE A 38 -12.76 -3.24 -3.58
C PHE A 38 -13.10 -3.39 -5.06
N ASP A 39 -13.26 -2.25 -5.75
CA ASP A 39 -13.87 -2.18 -7.09
C ASP A 39 -13.12 -1.29 -8.09
N ILE A 40 -12.12 -0.52 -7.64
CA ILE A 40 -11.26 0.31 -8.50
C ILE A 40 -9.81 -0.14 -8.42
N CYS A 41 -9.16 -0.24 -9.58
CA CYS A 41 -7.74 -0.50 -9.67
C CYS A 41 -6.94 0.82 -9.60
N PRO A 42 -5.81 0.88 -8.86
CA PRO A 42 -4.96 2.06 -8.85
C PRO A 42 -4.55 2.56 -10.24
N ILE A 43 -4.28 1.64 -11.17
CA ILE A 43 -3.86 1.99 -12.53
C ILE A 43 -4.94 2.74 -13.32
N GLU A 44 -6.23 2.50 -13.04
CA GLU A 44 -7.34 3.20 -13.69
C GLU A 44 -7.35 4.67 -13.30
N VAL A 45 -7.14 4.95 -12.01
CA VAL A 45 -7.05 6.32 -11.47
C VAL A 45 -5.78 7.03 -11.93
N ILE A 46 -4.64 6.32 -12.00
CA ILE A 46 -3.39 6.87 -12.52
C ILE A 46 -3.55 7.31 -13.99
N ARG A 47 -4.20 6.48 -14.82
CA ARG A 47 -4.40 6.75 -16.25
C ARG A 47 -5.50 7.78 -16.51
N ASN A 48 -6.54 7.77 -15.69
CA ASN A 48 -7.67 8.70 -15.78
C ASN A 48 -8.05 9.23 -14.38
N PRO A 49 -7.45 10.36 -13.94
CA PRO A 49 -7.71 10.93 -12.63
C PRO A 49 -9.19 11.28 -12.37
N ASP A 50 -9.96 11.53 -13.43
CA ASP A 50 -11.39 11.84 -13.35
C ASP A 50 -12.26 10.60 -13.09
N ALA A 51 -11.73 9.38 -13.27
CA ALA A 51 -12.43 8.14 -12.94
C ALA A 51 -12.75 8.03 -11.44
N SER A 52 -11.95 8.67 -10.57
CA SER A 52 -12.26 8.81 -9.16
C SER A 52 -11.54 10.02 -8.56
N ILE A 53 -12.23 11.15 -8.48
CA ILE A 53 -11.73 12.37 -7.83
C ILE A 53 -11.29 12.08 -6.38
N TYR A 54 -12.02 11.22 -5.67
CA TYR A 54 -11.69 10.82 -4.31
C TYR A 54 -10.34 10.11 -4.21
N GLN A 55 -10.10 9.09 -5.03
CA GLN A 55 -8.83 8.36 -5.00
C GLN A 55 -7.67 9.21 -5.51
N THR A 56 -7.90 10.07 -6.52
CA THR A 56 -6.93 11.05 -7.00
C THR A 56 -6.50 12.00 -5.88
N GLN A 57 -7.43 12.56 -5.11
CA GLN A 57 -7.11 13.42 -3.98
C GLN A 57 -6.29 12.70 -2.91
N ARG A 58 -6.69 11.46 -2.56
CA ARG A 58 -5.91 10.63 -1.62
C ARG A 58 -4.50 10.40 -2.14
N LEU A 59 -4.35 10.07 -3.42
CA LEU A 59 -3.06 9.82 -4.06
C LEU A 59 -2.16 11.06 -4.00
N HIS A 60 -2.70 12.25 -4.21
CA HIS A 60 -1.93 13.50 -4.05
C HIS A 60 -1.49 13.74 -2.60
N GLN A 61 -2.38 13.51 -1.64
CA GLN A 61 -2.13 13.78 -0.22
C GLN A 61 -1.25 12.73 0.49
N VAL A 62 -1.00 11.59 -0.14
CA VAL A 62 -0.20 10.51 0.45
C VAL A 62 1.23 10.96 0.73
N ASP A 63 1.68 10.74 1.96
CA ASP A 63 3.05 10.98 2.38
C ASP A 63 3.93 9.74 2.06
N LEU A 64 5.13 10.00 1.52
CA LEU A 64 6.11 8.98 1.14
C LEU A 64 7.22 8.80 2.19
N ILE A 65 7.20 9.55 3.30
CA ILE A 65 8.17 9.33 4.39
C ILE A 65 7.97 7.98 5.10
N TYR A 66 6.78 7.37 4.96
CA TYR A 66 6.45 6.09 5.57
C TYR A 66 6.70 4.93 4.61
N PRO A 67 7.31 3.81 5.07
CA PRO A 67 7.53 2.65 4.23
C PRO A 67 6.22 1.92 3.90
N ILE A 68 6.28 1.00 2.94
CA ILE A 68 5.25 0.00 2.68
C ILE A 68 5.35 -1.08 3.75
N ASP A 69 4.25 -1.43 4.41
CA ASP A 69 4.27 -2.48 5.45
C ASP A 69 3.98 -3.85 4.82
N ILE A 70 4.91 -4.79 5.01
CA ILE A 70 4.83 -6.14 4.43
C ILE A 70 4.91 -7.18 5.54
N LEU A 71 3.99 -8.13 5.57
CA LEU A 71 4.05 -9.31 6.41
C LEU A 71 4.70 -10.48 5.67
N ARG A 72 5.71 -11.10 6.25
CA ARG A 72 6.20 -12.41 5.82
C ARG A 72 5.39 -13.48 6.52
N PHE A 73 4.50 -14.13 5.78
CA PHE A 73 3.65 -15.21 6.30
C PHE A 73 3.88 -16.48 5.47
N GLN A 74 4.24 -17.57 6.13
CA GLN A 74 4.55 -18.86 5.47
C GLN A 74 5.58 -18.71 4.33
N GLY A 75 6.60 -17.87 4.54
CA GLY A 75 7.66 -17.61 3.57
C GLY A 75 7.25 -16.73 2.37
N ARG A 76 6.05 -16.16 2.35
CA ARG A 76 5.57 -15.25 1.31
C ARG A 76 5.36 -13.83 1.83
N PRO A 77 5.73 -12.78 1.06
CA PRO A 77 5.44 -11.40 1.42
C PRO A 77 3.99 -11.04 1.09
N TRP A 78 3.33 -10.36 2.02
CA TRP A 78 1.96 -9.84 1.88
C TRP A 78 1.96 -8.35 2.20
N VAL A 79 1.51 -7.51 1.28
CA VAL A 79 1.36 -6.07 1.55
C VAL A 79 0.16 -5.86 2.47
N LEU A 80 0.42 -5.31 3.65
CA LEU A 80 -0.60 -4.99 4.66
C LEU A 80 -1.19 -3.59 4.46
N ASP A 81 -0.32 -2.63 4.17
CA ASP A 81 -0.67 -1.23 3.92
C ASP A 81 0.33 -0.58 2.97
N GLY A 82 -0.12 0.44 2.25
CA GLY A 82 0.75 1.29 1.42
C GLY A 82 0.44 1.25 -0.07
N VAL A 83 -0.69 0.70 -0.51
CA VAL A 83 -1.08 0.68 -1.93
C VAL A 83 -1.10 2.09 -2.54
N HIS A 84 -1.60 3.09 -1.81
CA HIS A 84 -1.52 4.49 -2.28
C HIS A 84 -0.09 5.03 -2.36
N ARG A 85 0.81 4.61 -1.44
CA ARG A 85 2.24 4.98 -1.48
C ARG A 85 2.92 4.36 -2.70
N ILE A 86 2.65 3.08 -2.96
CA ILE A 86 3.10 2.37 -4.15
C ILE A 86 2.65 3.12 -5.41
N ALA A 87 1.35 3.38 -5.56
CA ALA A 87 0.80 4.10 -6.71
C ALA A 87 1.47 5.48 -6.92
N LYS A 88 1.69 6.24 -5.84
CA LYS A 88 2.35 7.55 -5.91
C LYS A 88 3.81 7.44 -6.37
N HIS A 89 4.56 6.47 -5.85
CA HIS A 89 5.93 6.23 -6.31
C HIS A 89 6.01 5.80 -7.79
N PHE A 90 5.02 5.06 -8.29
CA PHE A 90 4.92 4.73 -9.70
C PHE A 90 4.68 5.96 -10.57
N ILE A 91 3.81 6.88 -10.16
CA ILE A 91 3.63 8.18 -10.85
C ILE A 91 4.95 8.97 -10.88
N LEU A 92 5.70 8.94 -9.78
CA LEU A 92 6.98 9.63 -9.67
C LEU A 92 8.16 8.88 -10.34
N ASN A 93 7.92 7.74 -10.98
CA ASN A 93 8.95 6.89 -11.60
C ASN A 93 10.10 6.52 -10.64
N SER A 94 9.78 6.26 -9.37
CA SER A 94 10.77 5.76 -8.40
C SER A 94 11.19 4.33 -8.74
N PHE A 95 12.50 4.06 -8.83
CA PHE A 95 13.02 2.72 -9.13
C PHE A 95 12.88 1.74 -7.95
N THR A 96 12.96 2.25 -6.72
CA THR A 96 12.90 1.47 -5.49
C THR A 96 11.96 2.11 -4.48
N LEU A 97 11.35 1.28 -3.63
CA LEU A 97 10.38 1.66 -2.63
C LEU A 97 10.87 1.24 -1.23
N PRO A 98 10.80 2.10 -0.21
CA PRO A 98 11.08 1.70 1.16
C PRO A 98 9.98 0.76 1.64
N ALA A 99 10.35 -0.44 2.08
CA ALA A 99 9.44 -1.46 2.57
C ALA A 99 9.92 -2.00 3.93
N ARG A 100 9.00 -2.05 4.90
CA ARG A 100 9.23 -2.59 6.23
C ARG A 100 8.69 -4.01 6.31
N PHE A 101 9.55 -4.96 6.66
CA PHE A 101 9.17 -6.36 6.76
C PHE A 101 8.87 -6.77 8.19
N HIS A 102 7.69 -7.35 8.38
CA HIS A 102 7.19 -7.85 9.63
C HIS A 102 7.16 -9.39 9.58
N ASP A 103 7.63 -10.04 10.64
CA ASP A 103 7.60 -11.50 10.78
C ASP A 103 6.23 -11.98 11.28
N GLU A 104 5.79 -13.18 10.91
CA GLU A 104 4.50 -13.75 11.37
C GLU A 104 4.30 -13.74 12.90
N LYS A 105 5.39 -13.72 13.67
CA LYS A 105 5.35 -13.55 15.14
C LYS A 105 4.65 -12.28 15.61
N ILE A 106 4.54 -11.26 14.76
CA ILE A 106 3.85 -10.01 15.10
C ILE A 106 2.35 -10.08 14.87
N ILE A 107 1.81 -11.10 14.21
CA ILE A 107 0.38 -11.25 13.91
C ILE A 107 -0.49 -11.07 15.17
N PRO A 108 -0.18 -11.67 16.33
CA PRO A 108 -0.97 -11.47 17.55
C PRO A 108 -1.00 -10.02 18.06
N ALA A 109 -0.05 -9.18 17.64
CA ALA A 109 0.02 -7.77 17.99
C ALA A 109 -0.75 -6.86 16.99
N ILE A 110 -1.20 -7.39 15.86
CA ILE A 110 -1.98 -6.67 14.84
C ILE A 110 -3.46 -6.63 15.28
N SER A 111 -3.98 -5.43 15.53
CA SER A 111 -5.41 -5.21 15.76
C SER A 111 -6.08 -4.80 14.45
N VAL A 112 -7.10 -5.54 14.02
CA VAL A 112 -8.04 -5.07 12.98
C VAL A 112 -9.13 -4.31 13.74
N GLY A 113 -8.98 -2.98 13.79
CA GLY A 113 -9.96 -2.09 14.42
C GLY A 113 -11.16 -1.86 13.52
#